data_AF-A0A920VHZ9-F1
#
_entry.id   AF-A0A920VHZ9-F1
#
_cell.length_a   1.000
_cell.length_b   1.000
_cell.length_c   1.000
_cell.angle_alpha   90.00
_cell.angle_beta   90.00
_cell.angle_gamma   90.00
#
_symmetry.space_group_name_H-M   'P 1'
#
loop_
_entity.id
_entity.type
_entity.pdbx_description
1 polymer ?
#
loop_
_entity_poly.entity_id
_entity_poly.type
_entity_poly.pdbx_seq_one_letter_code
_entity_poly.pdbx_strand_id
1 'polypeptide(L)'
;MRGKTVGLANEMPINPDWLMLQLAESIPENAIIVDEGLTGAKNLLGFFPLRDRYSYFGMVSGGIGWGIAAAVGVQLAQPPGPVVAFWVMAVPSTALRLCGLPHISISRSHLLC
;
A
#
# COMPACT_ATOMS: atom_id res chain seq x y z
N MET A 1 -11.43 -2.42 15.13
CA MET A 1 -11.15 -2.27 13.69
C MET A 1 -10.77 -3.62 13.08
N ARG A 2 -9.67 -4.25 13.51
CA ARG A 2 -9.18 -5.56 13.02
C ARG A 2 -10.25 -6.66 12.91
N GLY A 3 -11.04 -6.90 13.96
CA GLY A 3 -12.06 -7.96 13.95
C GLY A 3 -13.17 -7.82 12.88
N LYS A 4 -13.45 -6.61 12.39
CA LYS A 4 -14.37 -6.39 11.27
C LYS A 4 -13.71 -6.69 9.93
N THR A 5 -12.42 -6.35 9.80
CA THR A 5 -11.64 -6.46 8.57
C THR A 5 -11.35 -7.91 8.17
N VAL A 6 -11.21 -8.82 9.15
CA VAL A 6 -11.03 -10.26 8.89
C VAL A 6 -12.22 -10.86 8.12
N GLY A 7 -13.44 -10.31 8.29
CA GLY A 7 -14.62 -10.75 7.54
C GLY A 7 -14.58 -10.43 6.04
N LEU A 8 -13.69 -9.54 5.61
CA LEU A 8 -13.57 -9.07 4.22
C LEU A 8 -12.57 -9.92 3.40
N ALA A 9 -11.98 -10.97 4.00
CA ALA A 9 -10.87 -11.73 3.43
C ALA A 9 -11.18 -12.43 2.10
N ASN A 10 -12.45 -12.75 1.84
CA ASN A 10 -12.91 -13.47 0.65
C ASN A 10 -13.59 -12.58 -0.39
N GLU A 11 -13.60 -11.25 -0.20
CA GLU A 11 -14.20 -10.33 -1.16
C GLU A 11 -13.36 -10.23 -2.44
N MET A 12 -14.06 -10.21 -3.58
CA MET A 12 -13.48 -10.05 -4.91
C MET A 12 -14.17 -8.88 -5.63
N PRO A 13 -13.43 -7.83 -6.06
CA PRO A 13 -11.98 -7.62 -5.91
C PRO A 13 -11.54 -7.47 -4.45
N ILE A 14 -10.24 -7.67 -4.18
CA ILE A 14 -9.64 -7.61 -2.84
C ILE A 14 -10.05 -6.31 -2.14
N ASN A 15 -10.64 -6.43 -0.95
CA ASN A 15 -10.99 -5.27 -0.15
C ASN A 15 -9.71 -4.55 0.31
N PRO A 16 -9.60 -3.22 0.11
CA PRO A 16 -8.40 -2.46 0.49
C PRO A 16 -8.11 -2.53 1.99
N ASP A 17 -9.13 -2.61 2.84
CA ASP A 17 -8.92 -2.71 4.29
C ASP A 17 -8.29 -4.05 4.68
N TRP A 18 -8.72 -5.13 4.02
CA TRP A 18 -8.12 -6.45 4.19
C TRP A 18 -6.66 -6.46 3.72
N LEU A 19 -6.38 -5.84 2.57
CA LEU A 19 -5.02 -5.69 2.07
C LEU A 19 -4.14 -4.93 3.07
N MET A 20 -4.60 -3.79 3.59
CA MET A 20 -3.85 -2.97 4.55
C MET A 20 -3.61 -3.71 5.88
N LEU A 21 -4.57 -4.52 6.34
CA LEU A 21 -4.38 -5.35 7.53
C LEU A 21 -3.27 -6.39 7.33
N GLN A 22 -3.35 -7.16 6.25
CA GLN A 22 -2.35 -8.20 5.94
C GLN A 22 -0.96 -7.60 5.71
N LEU A 23 -0.92 -6.45 5.05
CA LEU A 23 0.29 -5.69 4.83
C LEU A 23 0.91 -5.22 6.15
N ALA A 24 0.14 -4.59 7.03
CA ALA A 24 0.60 -4.18 8.36
C ALA A 24 1.11 -5.34 9.23
N GLU A 25 0.58 -6.55 9.03
CA GLU A 25 1.06 -7.78 9.71
C GLU A 25 2.35 -8.34 9.10
N SER A 26 2.59 -8.09 7.81
CA SER A 26 3.78 -8.58 7.09
C SER A 26 5.00 -7.67 7.19
N ILE A 27 4.80 -6.38 7.50
CA ILE A 27 5.88 -5.37 7.51
C ILE A 27 6.73 -5.50 8.79
N PRO A 28 8.07 -5.42 8.68
CA PRO A 28 8.96 -5.39 9.82
C PRO A 28 8.66 -4.24 10.79
N GLU A 29 8.87 -4.45 12.09
CA GLU A 29 8.54 -3.42 13.10
C GLU A 29 9.39 -2.14 12.98
N ASN A 30 10.60 -2.26 12.44
CA ASN A 30 11.53 -1.16 12.19
C ASN A 30 11.41 -0.56 10.79
N ALA A 31 10.36 -0.92 10.04
CA ALA A 31 10.17 -0.40 8.70
C ALA A 31 9.74 1.07 8.70
N ILE A 32 10.15 1.77 7.66
CA ILE A 32 9.73 3.14 7.38
C ILE A 32 8.73 3.11 6.23
N ILE A 33 7.56 3.70 6.45
CA ILE A 33 6.47 3.73 5.48
C ILE A 33 6.52 5.04 4.68
N VAL A 34 6.45 4.94 3.35
CA VAL A 34 6.22 6.07 2.45
C VAL A 34 4.88 5.88 1.77
N ASP A 35 3.92 6.75 2.05
CA ASP A 35 2.52 6.60 1.64
C ASP A 35 2.07 7.67 0.61
N GLU A 36 1.78 7.19 -0.59
CA GLU A 36 1.11 7.86 -1.71
C GLU A 36 -0.20 7.11 -2.10
N GLY A 37 -0.81 6.40 -1.16
CA GLY A 37 -2.03 5.64 -1.35
C GLY A 37 -3.29 6.50 -1.16
N LEU A 38 -3.67 7.27 -2.19
CA LEU A 38 -4.82 8.22 -2.15
C LEU A 38 -6.13 7.63 -1.57
N THR A 39 -6.65 6.57 -2.19
CA THR A 39 -7.95 5.99 -1.83
C THR A 39 -7.85 4.66 -1.09
N GLY A 40 -6.80 3.88 -1.37
CA GLY A 40 -6.63 2.52 -0.85
C GLY A 40 -5.87 2.41 0.47
N ALA A 41 -5.09 3.42 0.88
CA ALA A 41 -4.25 3.34 2.09
C ALA A 41 -4.85 4.06 3.31
N LYS A 42 -6.09 4.59 3.20
CA LYS A 42 -6.74 5.40 4.25
C LYS A 42 -6.71 4.76 5.64
N ASN A 43 -6.81 3.44 5.72
CA ASN A 43 -6.90 2.69 6.97
C ASN A 43 -5.56 2.09 7.45
N LEU A 44 -4.46 2.32 6.73
CA LEU A 44 -3.14 1.78 7.07
C LEU A 44 -2.69 2.19 8.48
N LEU A 45 -2.81 3.48 8.81
CA LEU A 45 -2.46 4.02 10.13
C LEU A 45 -3.34 3.47 11.27
N GLY A 46 -4.49 2.87 10.96
CA GLY A 46 -5.33 2.17 11.93
C GLY A 46 -4.82 0.78 12.30
N PHE A 47 -3.95 0.19 11.48
CA PHE A 47 -3.40 -1.15 11.68
C PHE A 47 -1.91 -1.15 12.03
N PHE A 48 -1.16 -0.18 11.50
CA PHE A 48 0.28 -0.04 11.70
C PHE A 48 0.59 1.03 12.76
N PRO A 49 1.10 0.65 13.95
CA PRO A 49 1.45 1.63 14.98
C PRO A 49 2.75 2.36 14.60
N LEU A 50 2.71 3.70 14.66
CA LEU A 50 3.88 4.55 14.47
C LEU A 50 4.79 4.46 15.70
N ARG A 51 5.93 3.79 15.54
CA ARG A 51 6.86 3.50 16.65
C ARG A 51 7.96 4.56 16.82
N ASP A 52 8.31 5.26 15.74
CA ASP A 52 9.33 6.31 15.73
C ASP A 52 8.86 7.54 14.93
N ARG A 53 9.52 8.68 15.17
CA ARG A 53 9.32 9.95 14.45
C ARG A 53 9.47 9.78 12.94
N TYR A 54 10.38 8.90 12.49
CA TYR A 54 10.68 8.69 11.07
C TYR A 54 9.98 7.46 10.48
N SER A 55 9.03 6.84 11.20
CA SER A 55 8.35 5.63 10.72
C SER A 55 7.35 5.84 9.59
N TYR A 56 6.94 7.09 9.30
CA TYR A 56 5.91 7.36 8.30
C TYR A 56 6.08 8.71 7.60
N PHE A 57 6.03 8.69 6.27
CA PHE A 57 6.04 9.86 5.40
C PHE A 57 4.86 9.80 4.44
N GLY A 58 3.90 10.71 4.61
CA GLY A 58 2.74 10.84 3.72
C GLY A 58 2.88 11.99 2.74
N MET A 59 2.34 11.82 1.53
CA MET A 59 2.25 12.89 0.54
C MET A 59 1.24 13.97 0.97
N VAL A 60 1.62 15.25 0.85
CA VAL A 60 0.77 16.40 1.21
C VAL A 60 0.29 17.20 -0.02
N SER A 61 1.00 17.14 -1.14
CA SER A 61 0.80 18.04 -2.29
C SER A 61 -0.17 17.53 -3.38
N GLY A 62 -0.70 16.30 -3.25
CA GLY A 62 -1.67 15.74 -4.20
C GLY A 62 -1.13 15.37 -5.60
N GLY A 63 0.17 15.52 -5.85
CA GLY A 63 0.81 15.19 -7.12
C GLY A 63 1.30 13.74 -7.17
N ILE A 64 0.77 12.92 -8.09
CA ILE A 64 1.13 11.50 -8.24
C ILE A 64 2.59 11.36 -8.72
N GLY A 65 3.32 10.39 -8.16
CA GLY A 65 4.71 10.07 -8.54
C GLY A 65 5.78 10.53 -7.55
N TRP A 66 5.39 11.02 -6.38
CA TRP A 66 6.30 11.41 -5.31
C TRP A 66 6.87 10.20 -4.55
N GLY A 67 6.03 9.21 -4.24
CA GLY A 67 6.27 8.10 -3.32
C GLY A 67 7.45 7.23 -3.71
N ILE A 68 7.66 6.97 -5.01
CA ILE A 68 8.80 6.17 -5.46
C ILE A 68 10.13 6.92 -5.28
N ALA A 69 10.20 8.19 -5.64
CA ALA A 69 11.40 9.02 -5.47
C ALA A 69 11.67 9.29 -3.98
N ALA A 70 10.62 9.54 -3.21
CA ALA A 70 10.68 9.72 -1.77
C ALA A 70 11.18 8.47 -1.05
N ALA A 71 10.71 7.28 -1.41
CA ALA A 71 11.17 6.02 -0.83
C ALA A 71 12.67 5.81 -1.00
N VAL A 72 13.22 6.11 -2.18
CA VAL A 72 14.66 6.06 -2.43
C VAL A 72 15.40 7.06 -1.54
N GLY A 73 14.94 8.31 -1.47
CA GLY A 73 15.54 9.34 -0.63
C GLY A 73 15.52 8.98 0.87
N VAL A 74 14.41 8.43 1.35
CA VAL A 74 14.25 7.99 2.73
C VAL A 74 15.19 6.81 3.03
N GLN A 75 15.32 5.84 2.11
CA GLN A 75 16.21 4.70 2.31
C GLN A 75 17.69 5.14 2.40
N LEU A 76 18.08 6.16 1.63
CA LEU A 76 19.42 6.76 1.70
C LEU A 76 19.64 7.55 3.00
N ALA A 77 18.60 8.22 3.51
CA ALA A 77 18.68 9.01 4.74
C ALA A 77 18.60 8.17 6.02
N GLN A 78 17.95 7.01 5.98
CA GLN A 78 17.72 6.11 7.11
C GLN A 78 18.16 4.67 6.75
N PRO A 79 19.48 4.40 6.69
CA PRO A 79 20.00 3.11 6.27
C PRO A 79 19.71 1.88 7.17
N PRO A 80 19.43 1.98 8.50
CA PRO A 80 19.24 0.78 9.32
C PRO A 80 17.85 0.13 9.19
N GLY A 81 16.87 0.80 8.59
CA GLY A 81 15.49 0.32 8.47
C GLY A 81 15.08 0.06 7.01
N PRO A 82 14.31 -1.01 6.72
CA PRO A 82 13.74 -1.23 5.40
C PRO A 82 12.65 -0.20 5.11
N VAL A 83 12.68 0.41 3.92
CA VAL A 83 11.62 1.31 3.45
C VAL A 83 10.57 0.52 2.67
N VAL A 84 9.30 0.70 3.05
CA VAL A 84 8.14 0.15 2.34
C VAL A 84 7.34 1.29 1.74
N ALA A 85 7.23 1.30 0.42
CA ALA A 85 6.51 2.33 -0.33
C ALA A 85 5.13 1.84 -0.75
N PHE A 86 4.11 2.65 -0.49
CA PHE A 86 2.76 2.48 -1.00
C PHE A 86 2.49 3.60 -2.00
N TRP A 87 2.19 3.24 -3.24
CA TRP A 87 1.71 4.19 -4.22
C TRP A 87 0.49 3.63 -4.93
N VAL A 88 -0.40 4.54 -5.33
CA VAL A 88 -1.50 4.17 -6.20
C VAL A 88 -1.00 4.15 -7.65
N MET A 89 -1.22 3.02 -8.32
CA MET A 89 -1.23 2.99 -9.77
C MET A 89 -2.69 3.21 -10.20
N ALA A 90 -2.97 4.31 -10.88
CA ALA A 90 -4.23 4.44 -11.59
C ALA A 90 -4.23 3.40 -12.72
N VAL A 91 -5.03 2.35 -12.59
CA VAL A 91 -5.38 1.53 -13.74
C VAL A 91 -6.61 2.19 -14.35
N PRO A 92 -6.50 3.00 -15.42
CA PRO A 92 -7.69 3.53 -16.06
C PRO A 92 -8.51 2.33 -16.52
N SER A 93 -9.78 2.26 -16.11
CA SER A 93 -10.69 1.20 -16.56
C SER A 93 -10.77 1.13 -18.10
N THR A 94 -10.48 2.25 -18.76
CA THR A 94 -10.30 2.39 -20.21
C THR A 94 -9.14 1.55 -20.76
N ALA A 95 -8.00 1.45 -20.06
CA ALA A 95 -6.86 0.62 -20.50
C ALA A 95 -7.16 -0.89 -20.41
N LEU A 96 -7.90 -1.32 -19.37
CA LEU A 96 -8.41 -2.70 -19.29
C LEU A 96 -9.36 -3.05 -20.44
N ARG A 97 -10.23 -2.11 -20.85
CA ARG A 97 -11.10 -2.27 -22.01
C ARG A 97 -10.35 -2.21 -23.35
N LEU A 98 -9.36 -1.34 -23.48
CA LEU A 98 -8.52 -1.20 -24.68
C LEU A 98 -7.65 -2.44 -24.94
N CYS A 99 -7.14 -3.09 -23.89
CA CYS A 99 -6.40 -4.34 -24.03
C CYS A 99 -7.31 -5.58 -24.17
N GLY A 100 -8.63 -5.43 -24.21
CA GLY A 100 -9.55 -6.55 -24.42
C GLY A 100 -9.53 -7.59 -23.30
N LEU A 101 -9.19 -7.21 -22.06
CA LEU A 101 -9.12 -8.10 -20.91
C LEU A 101 -10.33 -7.88 -20.00
N PRO A 102 -11.47 -8.58 -20.23
CA PRO A 102 -12.71 -8.29 -19.51
C PRO A 102 -12.74 -8.75 -18.04
N HIS A 103 -11.64 -9.27 -17.48
CA HIS A 103 -11.68 -9.88 -16.14
C HIS A 103 -10.30 -10.09 -15.48
N ILE A 104 -9.37 -9.11 -15.49
CA ILE A 104 -8.23 -9.20 -14.55
C ILE A 104 -8.75 -8.98 -13.13
N SER A 105 -9.21 -10.09 -12.57
CA SER A 105 -9.32 -10.37 -11.16
C SER A 105 -7.90 -10.61 -10.70
N ILE A 106 -7.33 -9.71 -9.90
CA ILE A 106 -6.02 -9.91 -9.28
C ILE A 106 -6.16 -11.10 -8.31
N SER A 107 -5.97 -12.31 -8.85
CA SER A 107 -5.91 -13.55 -8.10
C SER A 107 -4.58 -13.60 -7.36
N ARG A 108 -4.65 -14.07 -6.11
CA ARG A 108 -3.59 -14.19 -5.08
C ARG A 108 -2.25 -14.77 -5.56
N SER A 109 -2.21 -15.40 -6.72
CA SER A 109 -1.07 -16.10 -7.30
C SER A 109 0.06 -15.21 -7.86
N HIS A 110 -0.14 -13.89 -8.02
CA HIS A 110 0.87 -13.01 -8.65
C HIS A 110 1.69 -12.14 -7.68
N LEU A 111 1.50 -12.26 -6.37
CA LEU A 111 2.20 -11.45 -5.35
C LEU A 111 3.19 -12.25 -4.48
N LEU A 112 3.41 -13.52 -4.81
CA LEU A 112 4.40 -14.39 -4.15
C LEU A 112 5.30 -15.01 -5.23
N CYS A 113 6.29 -14.23 -5.65
CA CYS A 113 7.57 -14.69 -6.16
C CYS A 113 8.65 -13.70 -5.68
#